data_AF-A0A371YXH6-F1
#
_entry.id   AF-A0A371YXH6-F1
#
_cell.length_a   1.000
_cell.length_b   1.000
_cell.length_c   1.000
_cell.angle_alpha   90.00
_cell.angle_beta   90.00
_cell.angle_gamma   90.00
#
_symmetry.space_group_name_H-M   'P 1'
#
loop_
_entity.id
_entity.type
_entity.pdbx_description
1 polymer ?
#
loop_
_entity_poly.entity_id
_entity_poly.type
_entity_poly.pdbx_seq_one_letter_code
_entity_poly.pdbx_strand_id
1 'polypeptide(L)'
;MSNGYSPRGWLYLLALLACVRLAVAAFLPLSPDEAYYRLWALAPAAGYLDHPPMVAVWIRLGMLCAGDNALGVRLFGVLCGIGQTFFLIGVVRDLLPGVAPRLAWRAGMLLQATLTLAIQSVVITPDAPVLFFISMLLWAMGRIVTGGGRRWWLVAGLVAGLACDSKYTAILPIGGIVLWLGLG
;
A
#
# COMPACT_ATOMS: atom_id res chain seq x y z
N MET A 1 0.28 5.77 34.75
CA MET A 1 1.73 5.62 34.42
C MET A 1 1.91 5.80 32.91
N SER A 2 2.07 7.04 32.45
CA SER A 2 2.34 7.34 31.04
C SER A 2 3.81 7.09 30.73
N ASN A 3 4.15 5.85 30.37
CA ASN A 3 5.47 5.57 29.81
C ASN A 3 5.61 6.37 28.50
N GLY A 4 6.52 7.33 28.47
CA GLY A 4 6.79 8.23 27.35
C GLY A 4 7.41 7.51 26.15
N TYR A 5 6.66 6.59 25.54
CA TYR A 5 7.09 5.88 24.35
C TYR A 5 7.20 6.88 23.18
N SER A 6 8.42 7.08 22.71
CA SER A 6 8.72 7.92 21.56
C SER A 6 8.86 7.07 20.30
N PRO A 7 8.04 7.30 19.25
CA PRO A 7 8.12 6.54 18.00
C PRO A 7 9.29 6.98 17.09
N ARG A 8 10.11 7.97 17.50
CA ARG A 8 11.13 8.60 16.65
C ARG A 8 12.12 7.60 16.05
N GLY A 9 12.60 6.62 16.84
CA GLY A 9 13.53 5.60 16.34
C GLY A 9 12.95 4.77 15.20
N TRP A 10 11.67 4.41 15.29
CA TRP A 10 10.97 3.67 14.24
C TRP A 10 10.74 4.51 12.98
N LEU A 11 10.46 5.81 13.16
CA LEU A 11 10.35 6.75 12.04
C LEU A 11 11.68 6.92 11.30
N TYR A 12 12.79 7.06 12.02
CA TYR A 12 14.12 7.12 11.41
C TYR A 12 14.48 5.84 10.67
N LEU A 13 14.15 4.68 11.23
CA LEU A 13 14.36 3.39 10.55
C LEU A 13 13.50 3.27 9.29
N LEU A 14 12.23 3.65 9.34
CA LEU A 14 11.34 3.64 8.18
C LEU A 14 11.84 4.58 7.09
N ALA A 15 12.27 5.79 7.47
CA ALA A 15 12.84 6.77 6.55
C ALA A 15 14.14 6.25 5.92
N LEU A 16 15.03 5.66 6.72
CA LEU A 16 16.26 5.03 6.22
C LEU A 16 15.96 3.93 5.20
N LEU A 17 15.02 3.02 5.50
CA LEU A 17 14.61 1.95 4.58
C LEU A 17 14.00 2.50 3.30
N ALA A 18 13.18 3.55 3.40
CA ALA A 18 12.62 4.22 2.23
C ALA A 18 13.72 4.85 1.36
N CYS A 19 14.68 5.55 1.96
CA CYS A 19 15.82 6.13 1.24
C CYS A 19 16.67 5.06 0.55
N VAL A 20 16.95 3.94 1.22
CA VAL A 20 17.67 2.81 0.62
C VAL A 20 16.89 2.25 -0.58
N ARG A 21 15.58 2.04 -0.45
CA ARG A 21 14.72 1.55 -1.53
C ARG A 21 14.63 2.53 -2.70
N LEU A 22 14.54 3.84 -2.43
CA LEU A 22 14.58 4.88 -3.47
C LEU A 22 15.91 4.85 -4.23
N ALA A 23 17.04 4.72 -3.52
CA ALA A 23 18.34 4.62 -4.16
C ALA A 23 18.40 3.37 -5.06
N VAL A 24 18.03 2.19 -4.54
CA VAL A 24 18.00 0.95 -5.32
C VAL A 24 17.08 1.06 -6.54
N ALA A 25 15.87 1.63 -6.36
CA ALA A 25 14.91 1.85 -7.44
C ALA A 25 15.44 2.79 -8.54
N ALA A 26 16.31 3.74 -8.20
CA ALA A 26 16.92 4.67 -9.16
C ALA A 26 18.05 4.02 -9.98
N PHE A 27 18.83 3.11 -9.39
CA PHE A 27 20.02 2.54 -10.03
C PHE A 27 19.76 1.22 -10.77
N LEU A 28 18.71 0.47 -10.42
CA LEU A 28 18.39 -0.77 -11.13
C LEU A 28 17.77 -0.48 -12.51
N PRO A 29 18.15 -1.23 -13.56
CA PRO A 29 17.45 -1.16 -14.84
C PRO A 29 16.01 -1.65 -14.69
N LEU A 30 15.10 -1.16 -15.54
CA LEU A 30 13.72 -1.64 -15.58
C LEU A 30 13.68 -3.12 -16.00
N SER A 31 12.85 -3.90 -15.34
CA SER A 31 12.50 -5.23 -15.83
C SER A 31 11.64 -5.14 -17.10
N PRO A 32 11.53 -6.21 -17.90
CA PRO A 32 10.62 -6.24 -19.05
C PRO A 32 9.18 -5.92 -18.67
N ASP A 33 8.70 -6.42 -17.53
CA ASP A 33 7.35 -6.16 -17.03
C ASP A 33 7.16 -4.68 -16.71
N GLU A 34 8.12 -4.04 -16.04
CA GLU A 34 8.06 -2.62 -15.71
C GLU A 34 8.10 -1.74 -16.96
N ALA A 35 8.93 -2.11 -17.95
CA ALA A 35 8.97 -1.43 -19.24
C ALA A 35 7.63 -1.55 -19.98
N TYR A 36 6.98 -2.72 -19.90
CA TYR A 36 5.66 -2.95 -20.45
C TYR A 36 4.58 -2.10 -19.76
N TYR A 37 4.54 -2.08 -18.43
CA TYR A 37 3.61 -1.21 -17.67
C TYR A 37 3.89 0.28 -17.86
N ARG A 38 5.14 0.66 -18.16
CA ARG A 38 5.46 2.04 -18.55
C ARG A 38 4.79 2.43 -19.88
N LEU A 39 4.70 1.53 -20.86
CA LEU A 39 3.99 1.83 -22.11
C LEU A 39 2.51 2.15 -21.86
N TRP A 40 1.89 1.44 -20.91
CA TRP A 40 0.52 1.74 -20.48
C TRP A 40 0.39 3.13 -19.85
N ALA A 41 1.38 3.54 -19.06
CA ALA A 41 1.41 4.89 -18.50
C ALA A 41 1.57 5.99 -19.58
N LEU A 42 2.13 5.66 -20.74
CA LEU A 42 2.25 6.56 -21.90
C LEU A 42 0.99 6.54 -22.79
N ALA A 43 0.22 5.46 -22.78
CA ALA A 43 -1.04 5.32 -23.51
C ALA A 43 -2.19 4.92 -22.56
N PRO A 44 -2.69 5.85 -21.73
CA PRO A 44 -3.68 5.54 -20.71
C PRO A 44 -4.98 4.98 -21.30
N ALA A 45 -5.42 3.83 -20.76
CA ALA A 45 -6.71 3.22 -21.04
C ALA A 45 -7.45 2.91 -19.73
N ALA A 46 -8.75 2.65 -19.82
CA ALA A 46 -9.57 2.22 -18.68
C ALA A 46 -9.26 0.78 -18.20
N GLY A 47 -8.51 0.02 -19.00
CA GLY A 47 -8.03 -1.32 -18.69
C GLY A 47 -7.14 -1.85 -19.80
N TYR A 48 -6.28 -2.79 -19.47
CA TYR A 48 -5.36 -3.46 -20.39
C TYR A 48 -5.70 -4.95 -20.48
N LEU A 49 -5.12 -5.65 -21.45
CA LEU A 49 -5.44 -7.05 -21.75
C LEU A 49 -5.38 -7.96 -20.51
N ASP A 50 -4.37 -7.74 -19.66
CA ASP A 50 -4.04 -8.59 -18.53
C ASP A 50 -4.33 -7.94 -17.17
N HIS A 51 -4.43 -6.60 -17.09
CA HIS A 51 -4.61 -5.91 -15.81
C HIS A 51 -5.47 -4.63 -15.88
N PRO A 52 -6.12 -4.27 -14.76
CA PRO A 52 -6.72 -2.96 -14.53
C PRO A 52 -5.72 -1.77 -14.59
N PRO A 53 -6.20 -0.51 -14.65
CA PRO A 53 -5.36 0.62 -15.03
C PRO A 53 -4.45 1.18 -13.93
N MET A 54 -4.65 0.82 -12.66
CA MET A 54 -4.02 1.55 -11.55
C MET A 54 -2.49 1.55 -11.57
N VAL A 55 -1.86 0.46 -12.02
CA VAL A 55 -0.39 0.41 -12.13
C VAL A 55 0.13 1.48 -13.11
N ALA A 56 -0.56 1.69 -14.23
CA ALA A 56 -0.22 2.69 -15.22
C ALA A 56 -0.42 4.10 -14.68
N VAL A 57 -1.49 4.32 -13.90
CA VAL A 57 -1.74 5.60 -13.22
C VAL A 57 -0.61 5.92 -12.25
N TRP A 58 -0.20 4.97 -11.42
CA TRP A 58 0.87 5.15 -10.44
C TRP A 58 2.22 5.43 -11.11
N ILE A 59 2.55 4.68 -12.16
CA ILE A 59 3.76 4.93 -12.97
C ILE A 59 3.69 6.33 -13.58
N ARG A 60 2.55 6.74 -14.15
CA ARG A 60 2.37 8.07 -14.74
C ARG A 60 2.58 9.18 -13.71
N LEU A 61 1.98 9.06 -12.53
CA LEU A 61 2.18 10.01 -11.43
C LEU A 61 3.66 10.07 -11.02
N GLY A 62 4.33 8.93 -10.92
CA GLY A 62 5.75 8.88 -10.57
C GLY A 62 6.64 9.54 -11.62
N MET A 63 6.37 9.31 -12.91
CA MET A 63 7.06 9.98 -14.01
C MET A 63 6.84 11.50 -14.02
N LEU A 64 5.65 11.97 -13.64
CA LEU A 64 5.39 13.40 -13.49
C LEU A 64 6.18 14.03 -12.32
N CYS A 65 6.43 13.27 -11.25
CA CYS A 65 7.14 13.76 -10.07
C CYS A 65 8.67 13.68 -10.17
N ALA A 66 9.21 12.60 -10.74
CA ALA A 66 10.66 12.32 -10.75
C ALA A 66 11.25 12.12 -12.17
N GLY A 67 10.46 12.38 -13.21
CA GLY A 67 10.85 12.26 -14.61
C GLY A 67 10.63 10.87 -15.18
N ASP A 68 10.69 10.77 -16.50
CA ASP A 68 10.53 9.51 -17.22
C ASP A 68 11.83 8.68 -17.20
N ASN A 69 12.08 8.06 -16.05
CA ASN A 69 13.26 7.23 -15.76
C ASN A 69 12.89 6.11 -14.76
N ALA A 70 13.86 5.26 -14.40
CA ALA A 70 13.66 4.14 -13.49
C ALA A 70 13.08 4.55 -12.12
N LEU A 71 13.55 5.67 -11.55
CA LEU A 71 13.03 6.19 -10.29
C LEU A 71 11.58 6.67 -10.44
N GLY A 72 11.27 7.43 -11.50
CA GLY A 72 9.90 7.89 -11.76
C GLY A 72 8.92 6.74 -11.92
N VAL A 73 9.29 5.68 -12.63
CA VAL A 73 8.45 4.49 -12.79
C VAL A 73 8.14 3.82 -11.44
N ARG A 74 9.10 3.78 -10.52
CA ARG A 74 8.99 3.04 -9.25
C ARG A 74 8.60 3.89 -8.05
N LEU A 75 8.57 5.23 -8.18
CA LEU A 75 8.43 6.16 -7.06
C LEU A 75 7.25 5.81 -6.16
N PHE A 76 6.06 5.65 -6.74
CA PHE A 76 4.86 5.32 -5.98
C PHE A 76 4.84 3.87 -5.47
N GLY A 77 5.58 2.95 -6.10
CA GLY A 77 5.84 1.62 -5.56
C GLY A 77 6.70 1.64 -4.30
N VAL A 78 7.68 2.55 -4.21
CA VAL A 78 8.47 2.72 -2.98
C VAL A 78 7.63 3.37 -1.87
N LEU A 79 6.88 4.42 -2.21
CA LEU A 79 6.07 5.18 -1.26
C LEU A 79 4.90 4.36 -0.70
N CYS A 80 4.40 3.38 -1.43
CA CYS A 80 3.28 2.56 -0.96
C CYS A 80 3.65 1.75 0.30
N GLY A 81 4.89 1.27 0.42
CA GLY A 81 5.36 0.55 1.60
C GLY A 81 5.30 1.40 2.88
N ILE A 82 5.52 2.71 2.76
CA ILE A 82 5.38 3.67 3.86
C ILE A 82 3.91 3.74 4.29
N GLY A 83 2.99 3.91 3.34
CA GLY A 83 1.56 3.98 3.65
C GLY A 83 1.02 2.68 4.25
N GLN A 84 1.39 1.52 3.67
CA GLN A 84 1.03 0.20 4.20
C GLN A 84 1.50 0.02 5.65
N THR A 85 2.71 0.48 5.98
CA THR A 85 3.22 0.48 7.36
C THR A 85 2.31 1.26 8.31
N PHE A 86 1.87 2.46 7.91
CA PHE A 86 0.98 3.28 8.72
C PHE A 86 -0.43 2.71 8.84
N PHE A 87 -0.99 2.15 7.77
CA PHE A 87 -2.29 1.47 7.81
C PHE A 87 -2.25 0.28 8.77
N LEU A 88 -1.20 -0.54 8.72
CA LEU A 88 -1.05 -1.67 9.64
C LEU A 88 -0.89 -1.20 11.11
N ILE A 89 -0.13 -0.14 11.36
CA ILE A 89 -0.06 0.50 12.69
C ILE A 89 -1.45 0.93 13.16
N GLY A 90 -2.25 1.52 12.27
CA GLY A 90 -3.64 1.91 12.53
C GLY A 90 -4.51 0.71 12.90
N VAL A 91 -4.49 -0.36 12.08
CA VAL A 91 -5.22 -1.61 12.32
C VAL A 91 -4.90 -2.19 13.70
N VAL A 92 -3.61 -2.29 14.04
CA VAL A 92 -3.19 -2.85 15.34
C VAL A 92 -3.68 -1.98 16.50
N ARG A 93 -3.66 -0.65 16.36
CA ARG A 93 -4.14 0.26 17.41
C ARG A 93 -5.65 0.20 17.59
N ASP A 94 -6.39 0.09 16.50
CA ASP A 94 -7.86 0.05 16.52
C ASP A 94 -8.36 -1.31 17.04
N LEU A 95 -7.86 -2.43 16.48
CA LEU A 95 -8.40 -3.76 16.77
C LEU A 95 -7.84 -4.45 18.03
N LEU A 96 -6.70 -3.99 18.55
CA LEU A 96 -6.08 -4.56 19.75
C LEU A 96 -5.96 -3.49 20.86
N PRO A 97 -7.09 -2.94 21.35
CA PRO A 97 -7.05 -1.91 22.39
C PRO A 97 -6.39 -2.48 23.66
N GLY A 98 -5.34 -1.80 24.13
CA GLY A 98 -4.59 -2.21 25.32
C GLY A 98 -3.20 -2.78 25.05
N VAL A 99 -2.82 -3.07 23.80
CA VAL A 99 -1.43 -3.42 23.51
C VAL A 99 -0.51 -2.22 23.65
N ALA A 100 0.73 -2.47 24.07
CA ALA A 100 1.73 -1.41 24.20
C ALA A 100 1.94 -0.72 22.84
N PRO A 101 2.00 0.64 22.76
CA PRO A 101 2.16 1.38 21.50
C PRO A 101 3.35 0.92 20.63
N ARG A 102 4.40 0.41 21.27
CA ARG A 102 5.56 -0.20 20.60
C ARG A 102 5.23 -1.42 19.74
N LEU A 103 4.18 -2.17 20.07
CA LEU A 103 3.80 -3.38 19.34
C LEU A 103 3.25 -3.04 17.95
N ALA A 104 2.45 -1.97 17.84
CA ALA A 104 1.96 -1.49 16.54
C ALA A 104 3.12 -1.12 15.60
N TRP A 105 4.12 -0.40 16.13
CA TRP A 105 5.32 -0.06 15.36
C TRP A 105 6.17 -1.28 15.00
N ARG A 106 6.30 -2.26 15.90
CA ARG A 106 6.96 -3.53 15.60
C ARG A 106 6.24 -4.27 14.47
N ALA A 107 4.91 -4.35 14.49
CA ALA A 107 4.14 -4.96 13.41
C ALA A 107 4.40 -4.26 12.06
N GLY A 108 4.38 -2.92 12.05
CA GLY A 108 4.74 -2.13 10.87
C GLY A 108 6.16 -2.42 10.35
N MET A 109 7.14 -2.55 11.25
CA MET A 109 8.51 -2.88 10.82
C MET A 109 8.68 -4.35 10.40
N LEU A 110 7.93 -5.27 10.99
CA LEU A 110 7.92 -6.66 10.53
C LEU A 110 7.38 -6.75 9.11
N LEU A 111 6.34 -5.97 8.77
CA LEU A 111 5.87 -5.82 7.40
C LEU A 111 7.01 -5.32 6.47
N GLN A 112 7.75 -4.29 6.91
CA GLN A 112 8.92 -3.78 6.18
C GLN A 112 10.03 -4.82 5.98
N ALA A 113 10.17 -5.77 6.89
CA ALA A 113 11.15 -6.85 6.82
C ALA A 113 10.71 -8.04 5.95
N THR A 114 9.45 -8.07 5.49
CA THR A 114 9.00 -9.12 4.56
C THR A 114 9.67 -8.98 3.21
N LEU A 115 10.02 -10.13 2.61
CA LEU A 115 10.59 -10.17 1.27
C LEU A 115 9.63 -9.59 0.23
N THR A 116 8.33 -9.87 0.38
CA THR A 116 7.27 -9.37 -0.50
C THR A 116 7.29 -7.84 -0.59
N LEU A 117 7.32 -7.15 0.55
CA LEU A 117 7.31 -5.69 0.54
C LEU A 117 8.66 -5.11 0.07
N ALA A 118 9.77 -5.77 0.40
CA ALA A 118 11.08 -5.35 -0.06
C ALA A 118 11.16 -5.36 -1.59
N ILE A 119 10.69 -6.43 -2.24
CA ILE A 119 10.65 -6.57 -3.70
C ILE A 119 9.67 -5.54 -4.30
N GLN A 120 8.45 -5.45 -3.76
CA GLN A 120 7.43 -4.50 -4.23
C GLN A 120 7.91 -3.04 -4.17
N SER A 121 8.77 -2.71 -3.21
CA SER A 121 9.29 -1.36 -3.07
C SER A 121 10.40 -1.02 -4.08
N VAL A 122 10.95 -1.99 -4.80
CA VAL A 122 12.03 -1.76 -5.78
C VAL A 122 11.69 -2.24 -7.19
N VAL A 123 10.56 -2.94 -7.35
CA VAL A 123 9.97 -3.35 -8.63
C VAL A 123 8.49 -3.00 -8.63
N ILE A 124 8.02 -2.27 -9.63
CA ILE A 124 6.60 -1.93 -9.72
C ILE A 124 5.82 -2.96 -10.55
N THR A 125 4.81 -3.54 -9.92
CA THR A 125 3.83 -4.44 -10.54
C THR A 125 2.42 -4.04 -10.09
N PRO A 126 1.35 -4.58 -10.70
CA PRO A 126 -0.02 -4.40 -10.21
C PRO A 126 -0.24 -4.82 -8.75
N ASP A 127 0.68 -5.60 -8.16
CA ASP A 127 0.62 -6.01 -6.76
C ASP A 127 0.87 -4.84 -5.77
N ALA A 128 1.63 -3.83 -6.19
CA ALA A 128 1.90 -2.63 -5.37
C ALA A 128 0.62 -1.83 -5.04
N PRO A 129 -0.16 -1.38 -6.05
CA PRO A 129 -1.38 -0.65 -5.77
C PRO A 129 -2.44 -1.52 -5.08
N VAL A 130 -2.62 -2.79 -5.47
CA VAL A 130 -3.66 -3.63 -4.85
C VAL A 130 -3.37 -3.88 -3.36
N LEU A 131 -2.12 -4.17 -2.97
CA LEU A 131 -1.78 -4.39 -1.56
C LEU A 131 -1.84 -3.11 -0.74
N PHE A 132 -1.56 -1.96 -1.35
CA PHE A 132 -1.75 -0.66 -0.72
C PHE A 132 -3.23 -0.41 -0.39
N PHE A 133 -4.12 -0.56 -1.38
CA PHE A 133 -5.55 -0.35 -1.18
C PHE A 133 -6.17 -1.42 -0.27
N ILE A 134 -5.74 -2.68 -0.34
CA ILE A 134 -6.17 -3.71 0.63
C ILE A 134 -5.74 -3.34 2.06
N SER A 135 -4.51 -2.86 2.26
CA SER A 135 -4.05 -2.44 3.60
C SER A 135 -4.87 -1.26 4.13
N MET A 136 -5.20 -0.31 3.26
CA MET A 136 -6.08 0.81 3.60
C MET A 136 -7.52 0.35 3.89
N LEU A 137 -8.03 -0.64 3.14
CA LEU A 137 -9.34 -1.26 3.34
C LEU A 137 -9.41 -1.94 4.71
N LEU A 138 -8.39 -2.73 5.07
CA LEU A 138 -8.29 -3.36 6.39
C LEU A 138 -8.30 -2.32 7.52
N TRP A 139 -7.61 -1.21 7.33
CA TRP A 139 -7.65 -0.11 8.30
C TRP A 139 -9.04 0.52 8.40
N ALA A 140 -9.70 0.81 7.27
CA ALA A 140 -11.07 1.32 7.27
C ALA A 140 -12.05 0.36 7.95
N MET A 141 -11.92 -0.95 7.73
CA MET A 141 -12.71 -1.98 8.41
C MET A 141 -12.44 -1.99 9.93
N GLY A 142 -11.18 -1.85 10.35
CA GLY A 142 -10.83 -1.71 11.76
C GLY A 142 -11.53 -0.50 12.42
N ARG A 143 -11.61 0.62 11.71
CA ARG A 143 -12.36 1.80 12.14
C ARG A 143 -13.86 1.54 12.23
N ILE A 144 -14.45 0.81 11.29
CA ILE A 144 -15.88 0.46 11.29
C ILE A 144 -16.20 -0.42 12.50
N VAL A 145 -15.44 -1.50 12.71
CA VAL A 145 -15.67 -2.48 13.79
C VAL A 145 -15.53 -1.85 15.18
N THR A 146 -14.65 -0.85 15.32
CA THR A 146 -14.43 -0.14 16.59
C THR A 146 -15.41 1.01 16.83
N GLY A 147 -16.51 1.09 16.06
CA GLY A 147 -17.55 2.10 16.24
C GLY A 147 -17.26 3.44 15.55
N GLY A 148 -16.40 3.45 14.54
CA GLY A 148 -16.19 4.61 13.67
C GLY A 148 -17.49 5.02 12.96
N GLY A 149 -17.65 6.32 12.71
CA GLY A 149 -18.85 6.86 12.07
C GLY A 149 -19.08 6.34 10.63
N ARG A 150 -20.30 6.51 10.12
CA ARG A 150 -20.75 6.03 8.79
C ARG A 150 -19.86 6.42 7.60
N ARG A 151 -19.06 7.48 7.74
CA ARG A 151 -18.10 7.93 6.70
C ARG A 151 -17.07 6.86 6.34
N TRP A 152 -16.71 5.97 7.27
CA TRP A 152 -15.75 4.90 7.01
C TRP A 152 -16.27 3.85 6.02
N TRP A 153 -17.59 3.70 5.88
CA TRP A 153 -18.18 2.87 4.83
C TRP A 153 -17.94 3.44 3.43
N LEU A 154 -17.98 4.77 3.29
CA LEU A 154 -17.63 5.43 2.03
C LEU A 154 -16.15 5.25 1.68
N VAL A 155 -15.27 5.35 2.69
CA VAL A 155 -13.84 5.07 2.52
C VAL A 155 -13.62 3.61 2.11
N ALA A 156 -14.27 2.65 2.80
CA ALA A 156 -14.16 1.24 2.47
C ALA A 156 -14.63 0.94 1.04
N GLY A 157 -15.79 1.48 0.62
CA GLY A 157 -16.31 1.30 -0.74
C GLY A 157 -15.39 1.90 -1.81
N LEU A 158 -14.90 3.13 -1.58
CA LEU A 158 -13.95 3.78 -2.50
C LEU A 158 -12.66 2.98 -2.64
N VAL A 159 -12.07 2.59 -1.52
CA VAL A 159 -10.79 1.86 -1.50
C VAL A 159 -10.94 0.44 -2.08
N ALA A 160 -12.08 -0.22 -1.84
CA ALA A 160 -12.41 -1.49 -2.48
C ALA A 160 -12.50 -1.36 -4.01
N GLY A 161 -13.14 -0.31 -4.52
CA GLY A 161 -13.16 -0.01 -5.95
C GLY A 161 -11.75 0.22 -6.51
N LEU A 162 -10.94 1.05 -5.84
CA LEU A 162 -9.55 1.31 -6.24
C LEU A 162 -8.67 0.03 -6.19
N ALA A 163 -8.94 -0.89 -5.26
CA ALA A 163 -8.27 -2.18 -5.21
C ALA A 163 -8.65 -3.06 -6.41
N CYS A 164 -9.94 -3.09 -6.79
CA CYS A 164 -10.38 -3.78 -8.01
C CYS A 164 -9.77 -3.16 -9.28
N ASP A 165 -9.67 -1.83 -9.34
CA ASP A 165 -8.98 -1.10 -10.42
C ASP A 165 -7.46 -1.31 -10.42
N SER A 166 -6.92 -1.99 -9.41
CA SER A 166 -5.53 -2.40 -9.35
C SER A 166 -5.32 -3.85 -9.80
N LYS A 167 -6.14 -4.77 -9.28
CA LYS A 167 -6.09 -6.19 -9.63
C LYS A 167 -7.40 -6.87 -9.23
N TYR A 168 -7.95 -7.70 -10.10
CA TYR A 168 -9.23 -8.40 -9.84
C TYR A 168 -9.18 -9.35 -8.63
N THR A 169 -7.99 -9.78 -8.21
CA THR A 169 -7.80 -10.58 -6.99
C THR A 169 -8.26 -9.85 -5.72
N ALA A 170 -8.43 -8.52 -5.76
CA ALA A 170 -9.05 -7.74 -4.68
C ALA A 170 -10.48 -8.18 -4.37
N ILE A 171 -11.17 -8.88 -5.28
CA ILE A 171 -12.50 -9.42 -5.01
C ILE A 171 -12.51 -10.42 -3.85
N LEU A 172 -11.38 -11.08 -3.55
CA LEU A 172 -11.27 -12.06 -2.48
C LEU A 172 -11.45 -11.42 -1.09
N PRO A 173 -10.64 -10.42 -0.67
CA PRO A 173 -10.86 -9.74 0.61
C PRO A 173 -12.21 -9.01 0.66
N ILE A 174 -12.69 -8.46 -0.46
CA ILE A 174 -14.01 -7.82 -0.52
C ILE A 174 -15.13 -8.84 -0.28
N GLY A 175 -15.06 -10.01 -0.94
CA GLY A 175 -16.01 -11.11 -0.72
C GLY A 175 -16.00 -11.62 0.72
N GLY A 176 -14.82 -11.66 1.36
CA GLY A 176 -14.70 -11.96 2.79
C GLY A 176 -15.43 -10.96 3.67
N ILE A 177 -15.34 -9.66 3.36
CA ILE A 177 -16.08 -8.60 4.09
C ILE A 177 -17.59 -8.74 3.88
N VAL A 178 -18.05 -9.01 2.65
CA VAL A 178 -19.47 -9.22 2.34
C VAL A 178 -20.01 -10.45 3.08
N LEU A 179 -19.26 -11.55 3.09
CA LEU A 179 -19.63 -12.74 3.84
C LEU A 179 -19.72 -12.46 5.34
N TRP A 180 -18.72 -11.76 5.90
CA TRP A 180 -18.73 -11.34 7.30
C TRP A 180 -19.96 -10.50 7.64
N LEU A 181 -20.37 -9.58 6.76
CA LEU A 181 -21.59 -8.78 6.92
C LEU A 181 -22.89 -9.60 6.84
N GLY A 182 -22.90 -10.69 6.08
CA GLY A 182 -24.07 -11.58 5.98
C GLY A 182 -24.19 -12.58 7.13
N LEU A 183 -23.10 -12.81 7.86
CA LEU A 183 -23.02 -13.75 8.99
C LEU A 183 -23.11 -13.07 10.36
N GLY A 184 -22.81 -11.77 10.45
CA GLY A 184 -22.88 -10.96 11.67
C GLY A 184 -24.23 -10.31 11.87
#